data_AF-A0A165EZ06-F1
#
_entry.id   AF-A0A165EZ06-F1
#
_cell.length_a   1.000
_cell.length_b   1.000
_cell.length_c   1.000
_cell.angle_alpha   90.00
_cell.angle_beta   90.00
_cell.angle_gamma   90.00
#
_symmetry.space_group_name_H-M   'P 1'
#
loop_
_entity.id
_entity.type
_entity.pdbx_description
1 polymer ?
#
loop_
_entity_poly.entity_id
_entity_poly.type
_entity_poly.pdbx_seq_one_letter_code
_entity_poly.pdbx_strand_id
1 'polypeptide(L)'
;MSFFTASNGLARDMWPHYIGRPIHDVDTIDTLPQSRIVPTSIDGLCDWATVIPVRDSRRTGDRRFVLVHSPVPDNDDDVTVVSFRVQGIVKSAILATLDNWTGEPRNSVRAMQSVTLTSGGHHTPFTAQIENLATVEEYIACVLNSDLKPSPLANDQEELTLKRRVFTRVHPTLHTPPIILRSSDDPQGQARKISRQWVVCDKLTAARQVLSQGTLLQCPPIAVRPGDFVDVGFTMEASVQRSGRTSIVSVHLVLEHLTVALGAIEIPLRTKYRRDNGLIVAADTSMADTDE
;
A
#
# COMPACT_ATOMS: atom_id res chain seq x y z
N MET A 1 5.63 8.48 4.35
CA MET A 1 5.51 7.06 3.99
C MET A 1 6.62 6.26 4.63
N SER A 2 6.27 5.10 5.18
CA SER A 2 7.11 4.22 5.96
C SER A 2 7.53 2.98 5.14
N PHE A 3 8.69 2.41 5.47
CA PHE A 3 9.35 1.34 4.73
C PHE A 3 9.53 0.10 5.59
N PHE A 4 9.30 -1.06 4.98
CA PHE A 4 9.58 -2.34 5.61
C PHE A 4 11.06 -2.68 5.58
N THR A 5 11.53 -3.28 6.67
CA THR A 5 12.90 -3.78 6.80
C THR A 5 12.98 -5.27 6.52
N ALA A 6 14.18 -5.73 6.20
CA ALA A 6 14.56 -7.13 6.11
C ALA A 6 15.87 -7.35 6.88
N SER A 7 16.40 -8.56 6.87
CA SER A 7 17.56 -8.96 7.70
C SER A 7 18.80 -8.08 7.55
N ASN A 8 19.00 -7.41 6.40
CA ASN A 8 20.18 -6.62 6.08
C ASN A 8 19.89 -5.23 5.53
N GLY A 9 18.70 -4.66 5.77
CA GLY A 9 18.36 -3.31 5.30
C GLY A 9 16.88 -3.12 5.01
N LEU A 10 16.57 -2.30 4.01
CA LEU A 10 15.19 -2.09 3.55
C LEU A 10 14.78 -3.19 2.58
N ALA A 11 13.56 -3.72 2.70
CA ALA A 11 13.07 -4.79 1.82
C ALA A 11 13.09 -4.40 0.33
N ARG A 12 12.91 -3.09 0.04
CA ARG A 12 13.00 -2.54 -1.33
C ARG A 12 14.39 -2.69 -1.97
N ASP A 13 15.44 -2.79 -1.17
CA ASP A 13 16.82 -2.87 -1.63
C ASP A 13 17.20 -4.28 -2.07
N MET A 14 16.41 -5.28 -1.64
CA MET A 14 16.63 -6.68 -1.94
C MET A 14 16.04 -7.10 -3.30
N TRP A 15 15.30 -6.22 -3.99
CA TRP A 15 14.86 -6.49 -5.34
C TRP A 15 16.04 -6.53 -6.31
N PRO A 16 16.07 -7.48 -7.26
CA PRO A 16 17.20 -7.65 -8.16
C PRO A 16 17.43 -6.42 -8.99
N HIS A 17 18.70 -6.17 -9.33
CA HIS A 17 19.11 -5.01 -10.12
C HIS A 17 18.65 -3.66 -9.54
N TYR A 18 18.33 -3.61 -8.24
CA TYR A 18 17.83 -2.42 -7.55
C TYR A 18 16.55 -1.84 -8.16
N ILE A 19 15.70 -2.67 -8.78
CA ILE A 19 14.43 -2.19 -9.35
C ILE A 19 13.48 -1.62 -8.30
N GLY A 20 13.63 -2.03 -7.03
CA GLY A 20 12.88 -1.49 -5.88
C GLY A 20 13.35 -0.11 -5.41
N ARG A 21 14.41 0.47 -5.99
CA ARG A 21 14.80 1.85 -5.72
C ARG A 21 14.38 2.76 -6.88
N PRO A 22 13.46 3.71 -6.68
CA PRO A 22 13.29 4.81 -7.61
C PRO A 22 14.63 5.56 -7.78
N ILE A 23 14.85 6.17 -8.94
CA ILE A 23 16.16 6.70 -9.38
C ILE A 23 16.60 7.87 -8.49
N HIS A 24 15.66 8.65 -7.99
CA HIS A 24 15.93 9.77 -7.08
C HIS A 24 15.74 9.41 -5.60
N ASP A 25 15.46 8.14 -5.30
CA ASP A 25 15.32 7.66 -3.93
C ASP A 25 16.72 7.31 -3.40
N VAL A 26 17.36 8.31 -2.80
CA VAL A 26 18.71 8.19 -2.21
C VAL A 26 18.67 7.79 -0.73
N ASP A 27 17.47 7.63 -0.17
CA ASP A 27 17.28 7.27 1.23
C ASP A 27 17.85 5.87 1.51
N THR A 28 18.60 5.75 2.59
CA THR A 28 19.11 4.48 3.13
C THR A 28 18.52 4.25 4.52
N ILE A 29 18.70 3.05 5.08
CA ILE A 29 18.24 2.77 6.44
C ILE A 29 18.86 3.73 7.47
N ASP A 30 20.10 4.17 7.24
CA ASP A 30 20.83 5.05 8.16
C ASP A 30 20.43 6.53 8.02
N THR A 31 19.92 6.93 6.84
CA THR A 31 19.51 8.33 6.58
C THR A 31 18.01 8.55 6.79
N LEU A 32 17.21 7.48 6.84
CA LEU A 32 15.78 7.58 7.07
C LEU A 32 15.49 7.95 8.54
N PRO A 33 14.54 8.87 8.78
CA PRO A 33 13.98 9.05 10.11
C PRO A 33 13.41 7.74 10.64
N GLN A 34 13.60 7.44 11.93
CA GLN A 34 13.06 6.22 12.57
C GLN A 34 11.53 6.11 12.44
N SER A 35 10.81 7.24 12.42
CA SER A 35 9.37 7.28 12.15
C SER A 35 8.97 6.73 10.77
N ARG A 36 9.90 6.64 9.82
CA ARG A 36 9.68 6.08 8.48
C ARG A 36 10.17 4.64 8.33
N ILE A 37 10.74 4.03 9.37
CA ILE A 37 11.20 2.64 9.35
C ILE A 37 10.20 1.82 10.17
N VAL A 38 9.54 0.84 9.55
CA VAL A 38 8.54 0.02 10.24
C VAL A 38 9.26 -0.97 11.16
N PRO A 39 9.00 -0.98 12.48
CA PRO A 39 9.55 -1.99 13.38
C PRO A 39 9.04 -3.40 13.04
N THR A 40 9.91 -4.39 13.20
CA THR A 40 9.61 -5.82 12.97
C THR A 40 9.06 -6.54 14.19
N SER A 41 8.88 -5.85 15.32
CA SER A 41 8.39 -6.41 16.57
C SER A 41 7.20 -5.62 17.10
N ILE A 42 6.33 -6.30 17.85
CA ILE A 42 5.15 -5.69 18.48
C ILE A 42 5.57 -4.59 19.46
N ASP A 43 6.59 -4.85 20.29
CA ASP A 43 7.09 -3.85 21.25
C ASP A 43 7.60 -2.59 20.54
N GLY A 44 8.36 -2.74 19.45
CA GLY A 44 8.78 -1.60 18.64
C GLY A 44 7.60 -0.85 18.01
N LEU A 45 6.54 -1.55 17.60
CA LEU A 45 5.33 -0.93 17.05
C LEU A 45 4.55 -0.12 18.09
N CYS A 46 4.54 -0.56 19.37
CA CYS A 46 3.95 0.18 20.48
C CYS A 46 4.58 1.57 20.64
N ASP A 47 5.91 1.67 20.48
CA ASP A 47 6.64 2.93 20.59
C ASP A 47 6.54 3.78 19.30
N TRP A 48 6.23 3.16 18.17
CA TRP A 48 6.33 3.77 16.85
C TRP A 48 5.01 4.37 16.31
N ALA A 49 3.88 3.74 16.61
CA ALA A 49 2.57 4.18 16.13
C ALA A 49 1.45 3.84 17.13
N THR A 50 0.31 4.49 16.97
CA THR A 50 -0.89 4.23 17.76
C THR A 50 -2.11 3.98 16.87
N VAL A 51 -3.12 3.29 17.40
CA VAL A 51 -4.35 2.96 16.70
C VAL A 51 -5.48 3.83 17.26
N ILE A 52 -6.01 4.73 16.45
CA ILE A 52 -7.08 5.65 16.87
C ILE A 52 -8.39 5.40 16.13
N PRO A 53 -9.55 5.65 16.76
CA PRO A 53 -10.82 5.57 16.06
C PRO A 53 -10.95 6.68 15.01
N VAL A 54 -11.43 6.33 13.82
CA VAL A 54 -11.81 7.32 12.81
C VAL A 54 -12.98 8.15 13.36
N ARG A 55 -12.84 9.48 13.40
CA ARG A 55 -13.75 10.44 14.07
C ARG A 55 -15.23 10.30 13.66
N ASP A 56 -15.54 9.64 12.53
CA ASP A 56 -16.89 9.44 12.00
C ASP A 56 -17.44 8.00 12.01
N SER A 57 -16.65 7.03 12.49
CA SER A 57 -17.01 5.61 12.42
C SER A 57 -18.25 5.22 13.23
N ARG A 58 -18.56 5.95 14.32
CA ARG A 58 -19.67 5.61 15.22
C ARG A 58 -21.05 5.66 14.54
N ARG A 59 -21.20 6.44 13.47
CA ARG A 59 -22.49 6.62 12.77
C ARG A 59 -22.83 5.48 11.82
N THR A 60 -21.83 4.72 11.36
CA THR A 60 -22.01 3.61 10.42
C THR A 60 -22.23 2.26 11.11
N GLY A 61 -22.19 2.20 12.44
CA GLY A 61 -22.28 0.94 13.20
C GLY A 61 -20.96 0.15 13.24
N ASP A 62 -20.17 0.22 12.17
CA ASP A 62 -18.80 -0.30 12.14
C ASP A 62 -17.82 0.65 12.83
N ARG A 63 -17.14 0.17 13.87
CA ARG A 63 -16.03 0.90 14.50
C ARG A 63 -14.79 0.73 13.63
N ARG A 64 -14.34 1.84 13.05
CA ARG A 64 -13.20 1.90 12.13
C ARG A 64 -12.05 2.61 12.84
N PHE A 65 -10.85 2.08 12.65
CA PHE A 65 -9.63 2.54 13.28
C PHE A 65 -8.55 2.70 12.21
N VAL A 66 -7.62 3.61 12.46
CA VAL A 66 -6.47 3.85 11.59
C VAL A 66 -5.20 3.87 12.41
N LEU A 67 -4.11 3.44 11.80
CA LEU A 67 -2.78 3.54 12.37
C LEU A 67 -2.21 4.94 12.11
N VAL A 68 -1.70 5.60 13.15
CA VAL A 68 -1.20 6.97 13.09
C VAL A 68 0.14 7.13 13.83
N HIS A 69 0.96 8.07 13.38
CA HIS A 69 2.06 8.61 14.17
C HIS A 69 1.51 9.68 15.12
N SER A 70 1.76 9.53 16.41
CA SER A 70 1.53 10.57 17.41
C SER A 70 2.88 11.14 17.84
N PRO A 71 3.22 12.40 17.47
CA PRO A 71 4.48 12.99 17.89
C PRO A 71 4.49 13.36 19.37
N VAL A 72 3.32 13.57 19.99
CA VAL A 72 3.15 13.92 21.40
C VAL A 72 1.81 13.37 21.91
N PRO A 73 1.77 12.65 23.06
CA PRO A 73 0.56 12.01 23.57
C PRO A 73 -0.62 12.94 23.92
N ASP A 74 -0.43 14.28 23.90
CA ASP A 74 -1.44 15.26 24.29
C ASP A 74 -1.81 16.28 23.20
N ASN A 75 -1.19 16.23 22.00
CA ASN A 75 -1.56 17.11 20.89
C ASN A 75 -2.32 16.35 19.79
N ASP A 76 -3.65 16.39 19.91
CA ASP A 76 -4.59 15.77 18.96
C ASP A 76 -4.54 16.38 17.54
N ASP A 77 -3.89 17.54 17.37
CA ASP A 77 -3.87 18.28 16.10
C ASP A 77 -2.76 17.83 15.13
N ASP A 78 -1.73 17.11 15.61
CA ASP A 78 -0.56 16.71 14.79
C ASP A 78 -0.57 15.22 14.36
N VAL A 79 -1.71 14.55 14.51
CA VAL A 79 -1.83 13.13 14.21
C VAL A 79 -1.75 12.87 12.70
N THR A 80 -0.73 12.12 12.27
CA THR A 80 -0.51 11.78 10.86
C THR A 80 -0.80 10.31 10.60
N VAL A 81 -1.68 9.99 9.65
CA VAL A 81 -1.96 8.60 9.26
C VAL A 81 -0.70 7.95 8.70
N VAL A 82 -0.40 6.73 9.15
CA VAL A 82 0.75 5.97 8.67
C VAL A 82 0.46 5.42 7.28
N SER A 83 1.09 6.01 6.27
CA SER A 83 1.15 5.44 4.91
C SER A 83 2.39 4.56 4.75
N PHE A 84 2.22 3.38 4.18
CA PHE A 84 3.26 2.40 3.90
C PHE A 84 3.59 2.35 2.41
N ARG A 85 4.75 1.76 2.06
CA ARG A 85 5.12 1.40 0.69
C ARG A 85 5.31 -0.10 0.58
N VAL A 86 4.76 -0.69 -0.47
CA VAL A 86 4.99 -2.09 -0.84
C VAL A 86 5.25 -2.21 -2.33
N GLN A 87 6.09 -3.18 -2.70
CA GLN A 87 6.53 -3.38 -4.07
C GLN A 87 6.26 -4.81 -4.52
N GLY A 88 5.98 -4.98 -5.80
CA GLY A 88 5.78 -6.28 -6.40
C GLY A 88 5.40 -6.21 -7.88
N ILE A 89 5.18 -7.39 -8.47
CA ILE A 89 4.70 -7.55 -9.84
C ILE A 89 3.18 -7.59 -9.84
N VAL A 90 2.55 -6.74 -10.65
CA VAL A 90 1.09 -6.72 -10.81
C VAL A 90 0.63 -8.04 -11.40
N LYS A 91 -0.16 -8.81 -10.66
CA LYS A 91 -0.86 -9.99 -11.15
C LYS A 91 -2.17 -9.61 -11.83
N SER A 92 -2.96 -8.77 -11.17
CA SER A 92 -4.24 -8.28 -11.65
C SER A 92 -4.53 -6.89 -11.09
N ALA A 93 -5.32 -6.10 -11.82
CA ALA A 93 -5.66 -4.74 -11.43
C ALA A 93 -7.04 -4.33 -11.96
N ILE A 94 -7.82 -3.66 -11.11
CA ILE A 94 -9.11 -3.03 -11.40
C ILE A 94 -8.97 -1.59 -10.93
N LEU A 95 -8.55 -0.69 -11.83
CA LEU A 95 -8.07 0.64 -11.45
C LEU A 95 -8.86 1.78 -12.10
N ALA A 96 -9.74 1.52 -13.07
CA ALA A 96 -10.58 2.60 -13.59
C ALA A 96 -11.54 3.12 -12.50
N THR A 97 -11.87 4.41 -12.55
CA THR A 97 -12.59 5.11 -11.47
C THR A 97 -13.88 4.40 -11.06
N LEU A 98 -14.65 3.88 -12.02
CA LEU A 98 -15.95 3.22 -11.80
C LEU A 98 -15.98 1.76 -12.28
N ASP A 99 -14.81 1.13 -12.45
CA ASP A 99 -14.65 -0.11 -13.24
C ASP A 99 -15.57 -1.26 -12.81
N ASN A 100 -15.55 -1.62 -11.53
CA ASN A 100 -16.33 -2.74 -11.01
C ASN A 100 -17.76 -2.34 -10.58
N TRP A 101 -18.21 -1.13 -10.92
CA TRP A 101 -19.55 -0.66 -10.58
C TRP A 101 -20.51 -0.80 -11.75
N THR A 102 -21.62 -1.51 -11.53
CA THR A 102 -22.60 -1.82 -12.58
C THR A 102 -23.55 -0.66 -12.93
N GLY A 103 -23.34 0.53 -12.36
CA GLY A 103 -24.26 1.68 -12.49
C GLY A 103 -25.46 1.65 -11.55
N GLU A 104 -25.67 0.56 -10.80
CA GLU A 104 -26.80 0.44 -9.87
C GLU A 104 -26.47 1.05 -8.49
N PRO A 105 -27.36 1.89 -7.91
CA PRO A 105 -27.12 2.52 -6.60
C PRO A 105 -26.82 1.53 -5.47
N ARG A 106 -27.48 0.37 -5.45
CA ARG A 106 -27.28 -0.68 -4.43
C ARG A 106 -25.89 -1.32 -4.45
N ASN A 107 -25.22 -1.28 -5.61
CA ASN A 107 -23.89 -1.85 -5.78
C ASN A 107 -22.77 -0.86 -5.46
N SER A 108 -23.07 0.40 -5.15
CA SER A 108 -22.07 1.44 -4.84
C SER A 108 -21.19 1.08 -3.65
N VAL A 109 -21.76 0.41 -2.63
CA VAL A 109 -21.00 -0.05 -1.44
C VAL A 109 -19.99 -1.17 -1.77
N ARG A 110 -20.18 -1.88 -2.88
CA ARG A 110 -19.32 -2.97 -3.36
C ARG A 110 -18.33 -2.51 -4.43
N ALA A 111 -18.43 -1.28 -4.90
CA ALA A 111 -17.52 -0.74 -5.89
C ALA A 111 -16.15 -0.48 -5.25
N MET A 112 -15.13 -1.11 -5.80
CA MET A 112 -13.78 -1.21 -5.28
C MET A 112 -12.80 -1.09 -6.45
N GLN A 113 -11.75 -0.30 -6.27
CA GLN A 113 -10.54 -0.45 -7.06
C GLN A 113 -9.61 -1.39 -6.30
N SER A 114 -8.86 -2.22 -7.01
CA SER A 114 -7.93 -3.17 -6.39
C SER A 114 -6.72 -3.43 -7.27
N VAL A 115 -5.59 -3.71 -6.62
CA VAL A 115 -4.40 -4.25 -7.25
C VAL A 115 -3.94 -5.47 -6.45
N THR A 116 -3.60 -6.54 -7.17
CA THR A 116 -2.99 -7.74 -6.57
C THR A 116 -1.56 -7.84 -7.06
N LEU A 117 -0.63 -7.87 -6.12
CA LEU A 117 0.81 -8.00 -6.34
C LEU A 117 1.27 -9.42 -6.05
N THR A 118 2.34 -9.84 -6.71
CA THR A 118 3.06 -11.09 -6.49
C THR A 118 4.56 -10.83 -6.43
N SER A 119 5.32 -11.85 -6.00
CA SER A 119 6.78 -11.78 -5.96
C SER A 119 7.45 -11.72 -7.34
N GLY A 120 6.76 -12.16 -8.40
CA GLY A 120 7.37 -12.30 -9.73
C GLY A 120 8.56 -13.27 -9.78
N GLY A 121 8.65 -14.20 -8.83
CA GLY A 121 9.80 -15.10 -8.64
C GLY A 121 10.88 -14.58 -7.70
N HIS A 122 10.74 -13.35 -7.18
CA HIS A 122 11.66 -12.77 -6.19
C HIS A 122 11.04 -12.82 -4.79
N HIS A 123 10.96 -14.03 -4.23
CA HIS A 123 10.23 -14.29 -2.98
C HIS A 123 10.85 -13.57 -1.77
N THR A 124 12.17 -13.44 -1.68
CA THR A 124 12.81 -12.86 -0.49
C THR A 124 12.35 -11.43 -0.17
N PRO A 125 12.47 -10.42 -1.06
CA PRO A 125 11.97 -9.07 -0.79
C PRO A 125 10.46 -9.03 -0.58
N PHE A 126 9.71 -9.88 -1.28
CA PHE A 126 8.25 -9.90 -1.19
C PHE A 126 7.76 -10.47 0.15
N THR A 127 8.34 -11.58 0.58
CA THR A 127 8.01 -12.26 1.85
C THR A 127 8.35 -11.36 3.04
N ALA A 128 9.50 -10.68 3.01
CA ALA A 128 9.85 -9.72 4.06
C ALA A 128 8.78 -8.64 4.24
N GLN A 129 8.21 -8.12 3.14
CA GLN A 129 7.12 -7.13 3.21
C GLN A 129 5.84 -7.73 3.81
N ILE A 130 5.49 -8.98 3.45
CA ILE A 130 4.32 -9.69 3.98
C ILE A 130 4.47 -9.99 5.48
N GLU A 131 5.64 -10.44 5.93
CA GLU A 131 5.91 -10.74 7.35
C GLU A 131 5.82 -9.48 8.22
N ASN A 132 6.39 -8.36 7.74
CA ASN A 132 6.26 -7.08 8.43
C ASN A 132 4.78 -6.64 8.49
N LEU A 133 4.02 -6.79 7.40
CA LEU A 133 2.60 -6.48 7.36
C LEU A 133 1.79 -7.33 8.37
N ALA A 134 2.05 -8.63 8.42
CA ALA A 134 1.41 -9.53 9.37
C ALA A 134 1.67 -9.10 10.83
N THR A 135 2.91 -8.65 11.13
CA THR A 135 3.27 -8.11 12.45
C THR A 135 2.47 -6.84 12.78
N VAL A 136 2.26 -5.95 11.80
CA VAL A 136 1.42 -4.76 11.98
C VAL A 136 -0.06 -5.12 12.18
N GLU A 137 -0.57 -6.13 11.48
CA GLU A 137 -1.95 -6.63 11.70
C GLU A 137 -2.13 -7.21 13.11
N GLU A 138 -1.15 -7.98 13.59
CA GLU A 138 -1.14 -8.54 14.94
C GLU A 138 -1.09 -7.42 15.99
N TYR A 139 -0.20 -6.43 15.82
CA TYR A 139 -0.15 -5.25 16.68
C TYR A 139 -1.52 -4.53 16.77
N ILE A 140 -2.16 -4.28 15.63
CA ILE A 140 -3.49 -3.65 15.60
C ILE A 140 -4.52 -4.48 16.36
N ALA A 141 -4.51 -5.81 16.20
CA ALA A 141 -5.42 -6.70 16.92
C ALA A 141 -5.18 -6.68 18.44
N CYS A 142 -3.90 -6.70 18.87
CA CYS A 142 -3.49 -6.57 20.26
C CYS A 142 -3.98 -5.26 20.90
N VAL A 143 -3.73 -4.12 20.25
CA VAL A 143 -4.17 -2.80 20.74
C VAL A 143 -5.69 -2.71 20.86
N LEU A 144 -6.42 -3.34 19.93
CA LEU A 144 -7.88 -3.37 19.94
C LEU A 144 -8.47 -4.48 20.83
N ASN A 145 -7.62 -5.24 21.54
CA ASN A 145 -7.99 -6.37 22.40
C ASN A 145 -9.05 -7.27 21.76
N SER A 146 -8.76 -7.72 20.54
CA SER A 146 -9.71 -8.45 19.69
C SER A 146 -8.98 -9.51 18.89
N ASP A 147 -9.69 -10.58 18.52
CA ASP A 147 -9.12 -11.63 17.70
C ASP A 147 -8.91 -11.13 16.27
N LEU A 148 -7.74 -11.43 15.69
CA LEU A 148 -7.48 -11.12 14.30
C LEU A 148 -8.26 -12.09 13.41
N LYS A 149 -9.08 -11.57 12.50
CA LYS A 149 -9.68 -12.37 11.43
C LYS A 149 -8.54 -12.98 10.60
N PRO A 150 -8.58 -14.29 10.26
CA PRO A 150 -7.57 -14.90 9.40
C PRO A 150 -7.32 -14.04 8.15
N SER A 151 -6.13 -13.46 8.09
CA SER A 151 -5.73 -12.58 7.00
C SER A 151 -5.33 -13.43 5.81
N PRO A 152 -5.67 -13.03 4.57
CA PRO A 152 -5.10 -13.66 3.38
C PRO A 152 -3.57 -13.70 3.43
N LEU A 153 -2.93 -12.70 4.07
CA LEU A 153 -1.48 -12.63 4.23
C LEU A 153 -0.89 -13.84 4.97
N ALA A 154 -1.65 -14.43 5.90
CA ALA A 154 -1.20 -15.59 6.68
C ALA A 154 -1.32 -16.91 5.89
N ASN A 155 -2.26 -16.99 4.94
CA ASN A 155 -2.55 -18.22 4.20
C ASN A 155 -1.95 -18.25 2.79
N ASP A 156 -1.74 -17.08 2.19
CA ASP A 156 -1.30 -16.93 0.81
C ASP A 156 -0.14 -15.92 0.77
N GLN A 157 1.05 -16.43 1.09
CA GLN A 157 2.29 -15.63 1.06
C GLN A 157 2.75 -15.29 -0.37
N GLU A 158 1.99 -15.69 -1.40
CA GLU A 158 2.33 -15.42 -2.79
C GLU A 158 1.66 -14.15 -3.32
N GLU A 159 0.56 -13.70 -2.69
CA GLU A 159 -0.28 -12.62 -3.19
C GLU A 159 -0.61 -11.56 -2.14
N LEU A 160 -0.45 -10.29 -2.55
CA LEU A 160 -0.81 -9.13 -1.75
C LEU A 160 -1.88 -8.32 -2.48
N THR A 161 -3.10 -8.29 -1.94
CA THR A 161 -4.19 -7.52 -2.53
C THR A 161 -4.48 -6.24 -1.73
N LEU A 162 -4.35 -5.10 -2.40
CA LEU A 162 -4.71 -3.78 -1.86
C LEU A 162 -6.00 -3.31 -2.51
N LYS A 163 -6.91 -2.72 -1.73
CA LYS A 163 -8.24 -2.33 -2.20
C LYS A 163 -8.63 -0.95 -1.67
N ARG A 164 -9.35 -0.17 -2.47
CA ARG A 164 -9.98 1.08 -2.03
C ARG A 164 -11.43 1.13 -2.48
N ARG A 165 -12.30 1.73 -1.68
CA ARG A 165 -13.69 1.98 -2.08
C ARG A 165 -13.73 3.10 -3.12
N VAL A 166 -14.57 2.94 -4.12
CA VAL A 166 -14.82 3.98 -5.13
C VAL A 166 -15.73 5.07 -4.54
N PHE A 167 -16.81 4.64 -3.88
CA PHE A 167 -17.81 5.56 -3.35
C PHE A 167 -17.74 5.67 -1.83
N THR A 168 -17.97 6.88 -1.35
CA THR A 168 -18.23 7.20 0.05
C THR A 168 -19.68 7.61 0.19
N ARG A 169 -20.33 7.14 1.27
CA ARG A 169 -21.71 7.48 1.56
C ARG A 169 -21.80 8.93 2.02
N VAL A 170 -22.70 9.70 1.42
CA VAL A 170 -22.99 11.07 1.86
C VAL A 170 -23.69 11.00 3.21
N HIS A 171 -23.14 11.71 4.20
CA HIS A 171 -23.74 11.88 5.52
C HIS A 171 -24.27 13.30 5.68
N PRO A 172 -25.50 13.51 6.19
CA PRO A 172 -26.09 14.86 6.29
C PRO A 172 -25.28 15.87 7.11
N THR A 173 -24.45 15.39 8.03
CA THR A 173 -23.66 16.24 8.95
C THR A 173 -22.19 16.34 8.60
N LEU A 174 -21.73 15.58 7.60
CA LEU A 174 -20.32 15.53 7.22
C LEU A 174 -20.21 16.02 5.79
N HIS A 175 -19.55 17.16 5.62
CA HIS A 175 -19.29 17.70 4.31
C HIS A 175 -18.12 16.94 3.68
N THR A 176 -18.40 15.86 2.96
CA THR A 176 -17.39 15.19 2.14
C THR A 176 -17.44 15.79 0.73
N PRO A 177 -16.45 16.63 0.33
CA PRO A 177 -16.48 17.29 -0.95
C PRO A 177 -16.34 16.24 -2.08
N PRO A 178 -17.32 16.11 -2.99
CA PRO A 178 -17.20 15.21 -4.12
C PRO A 178 -16.19 15.75 -5.14
N ILE A 179 -15.45 14.86 -5.79
CA ILE A 179 -14.67 15.25 -6.96
C ILE A 179 -15.56 15.41 -8.19
N ILE A 180 -15.14 16.26 -9.12
CA ILE A 180 -15.81 16.40 -10.42
C ILE A 180 -15.38 15.25 -11.33
N LEU A 181 -16.32 14.35 -11.62
CA LEU A 181 -16.15 13.30 -12.62
C LEU A 181 -16.27 13.89 -14.03
N ARG A 182 -15.33 13.56 -14.91
CA ARG A 182 -15.36 13.93 -16.33
C ARG A 182 -16.19 12.91 -17.10
N SER A 183 -16.58 13.25 -18.33
CA SER A 183 -17.26 12.30 -19.23
C SER A 183 -16.44 11.03 -19.51
N SER A 184 -15.12 11.09 -19.38
CA SER A 184 -14.25 9.90 -19.47
C SER A 184 -14.35 8.99 -18.24
N ASP A 185 -14.71 9.52 -17.06
CA ASP A 185 -14.87 8.74 -15.84
C ASP A 185 -16.30 8.16 -15.71
N ASP A 186 -17.32 8.95 -16.09
CA ASP A 186 -18.75 8.60 -15.99
C ASP A 186 -19.48 8.92 -17.32
N PRO A 187 -19.21 8.16 -18.40
CA PRO A 187 -19.73 8.47 -19.73
C PRO A 187 -21.26 8.46 -19.82
N GLN A 188 -21.91 7.66 -18.98
CA GLN A 188 -23.37 7.54 -18.94
C GLN A 188 -24.03 8.44 -17.88
N GLY A 189 -23.23 9.21 -17.11
CA GLY A 189 -23.73 10.07 -16.05
C GLY A 189 -24.40 9.32 -14.90
N GLN A 190 -24.11 8.04 -14.69
CA GLN A 190 -24.78 7.21 -13.68
C GLN A 190 -24.30 7.59 -12.27
N ALA A 191 -23.00 7.82 -12.08
CA ALA A 191 -22.47 8.21 -10.77
C ALA A 191 -23.04 9.57 -10.35
N ARG A 192 -23.22 10.50 -11.31
CA ARG A 192 -23.89 11.78 -11.06
C ARG A 192 -25.32 11.61 -10.53
N LYS A 193 -26.09 10.61 -11.01
CA LYS A 193 -27.48 10.37 -10.55
C LYS A 193 -27.57 9.96 -9.09
N ILE A 194 -26.54 9.31 -8.54
CA ILE A 194 -26.50 8.86 -7.13
C ILE A 194 -25.74 9.80 -6.19
N SER A 195 -25.26 10.94 -6.69
CA SER A 195 -24.43 11.92 -5.96
C SER A 195 -25.03 12.43 -4.64
N ARG A 196 -26.35 12.32 -4.45
CA ARG A 196 -27.03 12.68 -3.18
C ARG A 196 -26.84 11.63 -2.08
N GLN A 197 -26.49 10.40 -2.43
CA GLN A 197 -26.34 9.26 -1.50
C GLN A 197 -24.90 8.75 -1.46
N TRP A 198 -24.22 8.78 -2.59
CA TRP A 198 -22.88 8.22 -2.78
C TRP A 198 -22.07 9.15 -3.66
N VAL A 199 -20.86 9.46 -3.21
CA VAL A 199 -19.95 10.38 -3.90
C VAL A 199 -18.58 9.74 -4.05
N VAL A 200 -17.92 10.03 -5.17
CA VAL A 200 -16.48 9.77 -5.30
C VAL A 200 -15.76 10.94 -4.65
N CYS A 201 -14.89 10.66 -3.69
CA CYS A 201 -14.21 11.69 -2.89
C CYS A 201 -12.77 11.91 -3.32
N ASP A 202 -12.20 10.95 -4.03
CA ASP A 202 -10.81 10.98 -4.46
C ASP A 202 -10.61 10.02 -5.65
N LYS A 203 -9.58 10.27 -6.46
CA LYS A 203 -9.15 9.39 -7.54
C LYS A 203 -7.85 8.71 -7.18
N LEU A 204 -7.76 7.43 -7.53
CA LEU A 204 -6.48 6.74 -7.52
C LEU A 204 -5.47 7.52 -8.39
N THR A 205 -4.37 7.92 -7.77
CA THR A 205 -3.26 8.56 -8.49
C THR A 205 -2.29 7.49 -8.95
N ALA A 206 -1.91 7.55 -10.24
CA ALA A 206 -0.89 6.70 -10.81
C ALA A 206 0.20 7.52 -11.49
N ALA A 207 1.43 7.04 -11.40
CA ALA A 207 2.58 7.62 -12.09
C ALA A 207 3.43 6.51 -12.72
N ARG A 208 4.21 6.88 -13.74
CA ARG A 208 5.24 6.03 -14.33
C ARG A 208 6.58 6.71 -14.23
N GLN A 209 7.58 5.96 -13.81
CA GLN A 209 8.95 6.44 -13.76
C GLN A 209 9.57 6.39 -15.16
N VAL A 210 10.15 7.51 -15.60
CA VAL A 210 10.88 7.60 -16.86
C VAL A 210 12.32 7.16 -16.61
N LEU A 211 12.71 6.00 -17.15
CA LEU A 211 14.00 5.37 -16.85
C LEU A 211 15.23 6.24 -17.19
N SER A 212 15.14 7.09 -18.21
CA SER A 212 16.26 7.96 -18.63
C SER A 212 16.49 9.15 -17.71
N GLN A 213 15.47 9.61 -16.98
CA GLN A 213 15.52 10.84 -16.20
C GLN A 213 15.25 10.64 -14.71
N GLY A 214 14.61 9.53 -14.33
CA GLY A 214 14.14 9.30 -12.96
C GLY A 214 12.86 10.03 -12.59
N THR A 215 12.36 10.93 -13.46
CA THR A 215 11.16 11.72 -13.23
C THR A 215 9.90 10.85 -13.22
N LEU A 216 8.97 11.16 -12.33
CA LEU A 216 7.65 10.55 -12.29
C LEU A 216 6.69 11.34 -13.20
N LEU A 217 6.16 10.68 -14.22
CA LEU A 217 5.11 11.22 -15.08
C LEU A 217 3.76 10.68 -14.64
N GLN A 218 2.83 11.56 -14.32
CA GLN A 218 1.47 11.16 -14.00
C GLN A 218 0.82 10.45 -15.20
N CYS A 219 0.16 9.33 -14.94
CA CYS A 219 -0.54 8.57 -15.96
C CYS A 219 -1.94 8.16 -15.48
N PRO A 220 -2.86 7.82 -16.40
CA PRO A 220 -4.14 7.22 -16.02
C PRO A 220 -3.90 5.88 -15.29
N PRO A 221 -4.61 5.55 -14.19
CA PRO A 221 -4.43 4.28 -13.49
C PRO A 221 -4.61 3.04 -14.36
N ILE A 222 -5.46 3.12 -15.39
CA ILE A 222 -5.66 2.04 -16.38
C ILE A 222 -4.40 1.75 -17.23
N ALA A 223 -3.37 2.60 -17.18
CA ALA A 223 -2.11 2.35 -17.86
C ALA A 223 -1.25 1.28 -17.17
N VAL A 224 -1.52 0.96 -15.90
CA VAL A 224 -0.87 -0.12 -15.14
C VAL A 224 -1.38 -1.46 -15.64
N ARG A 225 -0.49 -2.38 -15.98
CA ARG A 225 -0.82 -3.67 -16.59
C ARG A 225 -0.28 -4.84 -15.76
N PRO A 226 -0.90 -6.03 -15.89
CA PRO A 226 -0.29 -7.26 -15.42
C PRO A 226 1.15 -7.42 -15.93
N GLY A 227 2.06 -7.80 -15.04
CA GLY A 227 3.49 -7.91 -15.29
C GLY A 227 4.31 -6.66 -14.99
N ASP A 228 3.68 -5.49 -14.78
CA ASP A 228 4.43 -4.28 -14.37
C ASP A 228 5.00 -4.44 -12.96
N PHE A 229 6.23 -3.97 -12.74
CA PHE A 229 6.79 -3.81 -11.41
C PHE A 229 6.40 -2.45 -10.85
N VAL A 230 5.69 -2.46 -9.72
CA VAL A 230 5.08 -1.27 -9.14
C VAL A 230 5.50 -1.06 -7.69
N ASP A 231 5.51 0.21 -7.30
CA ASP A 231 5.57 0.67 -5.93
C ASP A 231 4.21 1.23 -5.55
N VAL A 232 3.61 0.68 -4.51
CA VAL A 232 2.25 0.98 -4.09
C VAL A 232 2.28 1.64 -2.72
N GLY A 233 1.73 2.84 -2.64
CA GLY A 233 1.46 3.52 -1.38
C GLY A 233 0.07 3.15 -0.88
N PHE A 234 -0.04 2.83 0.41
CA PHE A 234 -1.29 2.45 1.04
C PHE A 234 -1.34 2.82 2.53
N THR A 235 -2.54 2.88 3.09
CA THR A 235 -2.78 2.99 4.54
C THR A 235 -3.46 1.73 5.07
N MET A 236 -3.44 1.52 6.38
CA MET A 236 -4.13 0.40 7.02
C MET A 236 -5.34 0.90 7.81
N GLU A 237 -6.52 0.37 7.47
CA GLU A 237 -7.77 0.64 8.17
C GLU A 237 -8.28 -0.66 8.82
N ALA A 238 -8.60 -0.61 10.11
CA ALA A 238 -9.14 -1.74 10.83
C ALA A 238 -10.63 -1.55 11.14
N SER A 239 -11.41 -2.61 11.00
CA SER A 239 -12.83 -2.64 11.38
C SER A 239 -13.06 -3.71 12.46
N VAL A 240 -13.73 -3.33 13.55
CA VAL A 240 -14.08 -4.26 14.64
C VAL A 240 -15.53 -4.69 14.51
N GLN A 241 -15.75 -6.01 14.37
CA GLN A 241 -17.07 -6.62 14.39
C GLN A 241 -17.26 -7.37 15.72
N ARG A 242 -18.35 -7.08 16.43
CA ARG A 242 -18.70 -7.79 17.68
C ARG A 242 -19.69 -8.91 17.38
N SER A 243 -19.37 -10.12 17.80
CA SER A 243 -20.26 -11.29 17.73
C SER A 243 -20.43 -11.89 19.13
N GLY A 244 -21.47 -11.45 19.83
CA GLY A 244 -21.70 -11.84 21.22
C GLY A 244 -20.60 -11.29 22.15
N ARG A 245 -19.79 -12.19 22.73
CA ARG A 245 -18.69 -11.84 23.66
C ARG A 245 -17.33 -11.68 22.98
N THR A 246 -17.20 -12.11 21.72
CA THR A 246 -15.95 -11.98 20.97
C THR A 246 -16.01 -10.78 20.05
N SER A 247 -14.85 -10.15 19.85
CA SER A 247 -14.65 -9.12 18.83
C SER A 247 -13.60 -9.60 17.84
N ILE A 248 -13.92 -9.45 16.57
CA ILE A 248 -13.04 -9.82 15.46
C ILE A 248 -12.61 -8.54 14.76
N VAL A 249 -11.30 -8.36 14.63
CA VAL A 249 -10.68 -7.29 13.85
C VAL A 249 -10.45 -7.78 12.43
N SER A 250 -10.85 -6.98 11.44
CA SER A 250 -10.42 -7.14 10.05
C SER A 250 -9.59 -5.93 9.67
N VAL A 251 -8.37 -6.15 9.21
CA VAL A 251 -7.49 -5.10 8.71
C VAL A 251 -7.58 -5.05 7.18
N HIS A 252 -7.64 -3.84 6.62
CA HIS A 252 -7.79 -3.58 5.20
C HIS A 252 -6.63 -2.71 4.72
N LEU A 253 -5.96 -3.15 3.66
CA LEU A 253 -4.89 -2.41 3.00
C LEU A 253 -5.50 -1.44 1.99
N VAL A 254 -5.64 -0.18 2.37
CA VAL A 254 -6.32 0.87 1.61
C VAL A 254 -5.37 1.47 0.59
N LEU A 255 -5.56 1.11 -0.68
CA LEU A 255 -4.77 1.61 -1.80
C LEU A 255 -4.86 3.14 -1.93
N GLU A 256 -3.72 3.85 -1.93
CA GLU A 256 -3.68 5.31 -2.05
C GLU A 256 -3.18 5.75 -3.43
N HIS A 257 -2.02 5.26 -3.84
CA HIS A 257 -1.38 5.61 -5.10
C HIS A 257 -0.48 4.48 -5.61
N LEU A 258 -0.14 4.52 -6.90
CA LEU A 258 0.68 3.51 -7.55
C LEU A 258 1.70 4.14 -8.49
N THR A 259 2.95 3.69 -8.40
CA THR A 259 4.03 4.12 -9.29
C THR A 259 4.57 2.92 -10.07
N VAL A 260 4.48 2.95 -11.39
CA VAL A 260 5.12 1.97 -12.27
C VAL A 260 6.60 2.31 -12.35
N ALA A 261 7.42 1.51 -11.67
CA ALA A 261 8.87 1.66 -11.67
C ALA A 261 9.51 0.99 -12.90
N LEU A 262 8.94 -0.13 -13.36
CA LEU A 262 9.38 -0.82 -14.57
C LEU A 262 8.18 -1.48 -15.27
N GLY A 263 8.00 -1.23 -16.57
CA GLY A 263 6.94 -1.88 -17.33
C GLY A 263 7.25 -3.35 -17.62
N ALA A 264 6.23 -4.18 -17.82
CA ALA A 264 6.36 -5.62 -18.08
C ALA A 264 7.34 -5.95 -19.23
N ILE A 265 7.35 -5.13 -20.29
CA ILE A 265 8.22 -5.29 -21.46
C ILE A 265 9.69 -4.98 -21.13
N GLU A 266 9.94 -4.16 -20.10
CA GLU A 266 11.26 -3.66 -19.73
C GLU A 266 11.98 -4.60 -18.74
N ILE A 267 11.24 -5.46 -18.02
CA ILE A 267 11.80 -6.41 -17.04
C ILE A 267 12.82 -7.36 -17.70
N PRO A 268 12.52 -8.05 -18.82
CA PRO A 268 13.49 -8.95 -19.45
C PRO A 268 14.70 -8.22 -20.05
N LEU A 269 14.55 -6.95 -20.41
CA LEU A 269 15.63 -6.16 -21.00
C LEU A 269 16.67 -5.77 -19.95
N ARG A 270 16.23 -5.40 -18.74
CA ARG A 270 17.15 -5.09 -17.63
C ARG A 270 17.90 -6.31 -17.11
N THR A 271 17.28 -7.49 -17.10
CA THR A 271 17.95 -8.73 -16.68
C THR A 271 19.04 -9.17 -17.67
N LYS A 272 18.86 -8.89 -18.97
CA LYS A 272 19.86 -9.17 -20.01
C LYS A 272 20.97 -8.12 -20.08
N TYR A 273 20.63 -6.83 -20.15
CA TYR A 273 21.60 -5.76 -20.40
C TYR A 273 22.71 -5.64 -19.33
N ARG A 274 22.43 -6.05 -18.09
CA ARG A 274 23.45 -6.05 -17.03
C ARG A 274 24.39 -7.25 -17.07
N ARG A 275 23.97 -8.39 -17.65
CA ARG A 275 24.88 -9.53 -17.89
C ARG A 275 25.94 -9.17 -18.92
N ASP A 276 25.56 -8.41 -19.95
CA ASP A 276 26.45 -8.12 -21.07
C ASP A 276 27.40 -6.94 -20.79
N ASN A 277 27.04 -6.01 -19.89
CA ASN A 277 27.82 -4.80 -19.61
C ASN A 277 28.77 -4.89 -18.39
N GLY A 278 29.01 -6.06 -17.82
CA GLY A 278 30.14 -6.28 -16.91
C GLY A 278 30.20 -5.41 -15.64
N LEU A 279 29.12 -4.74 -15.22
CA LEU A 279 29.06 -4.01 -13.94
C LEU A 279 28.77 -5.00 -12.79
N ILE A 280 29.68 -5.95 -12.66
CA ILE A 280 30.00 -6.62 -11.40
C ILE A 280 30.77 -5.55 -10.62
N VAL A 281 30.07 -4.76 -9.81
CA VAL A 281 30.72 -4.23 -8.61
C VAL A 281 30.95 -5.47 -7.77
N ALA A 282 32.10 -6.10 -7.96
CA ALA A 282 32.63 -7.04 -7.00
C ALA A 282 32.75 -6.22 -5.72
N ALA A 283 31.91 -6.52 -4.74
CA ALA A 283 32.23 -6.18 -3.37
C ALA A 283 33.52 -6.97 -3.09
N ASP A 284 34.61 -6.22 -3.13
CA ASP A 284 35.95 -6.65 -2.77
C ASP A 284 35.87 -7.30 -1.38
N THR A 285 35.85 -8.63 -1.38
CA THR A 285 36.06 -9.42 -0.16
C THR A 285 37.40 -10.13 -0.33
N SER A 286 38.44 -9.32 -0.53
CA SER A 286 39.82 -9.73 -0.28
C SER A 286 40.07 -9.66 1.23
N MET A 287 39.60 -10.67 1.97
CA MET A 287 40.29 -11.04 3.20
C MET A 287 41.43 -11.96 2.79
N ALA A 288 42.63 -11.39 2.90
CA ALA A 288 43.88 -12.10 2.83
C ALA A 288 43.95 -13.09 4.00
N ASP A 289 43.88 -14.39 3.71
CA ASP A 289 44.54 -15.38 4.55
C ASP A 289 46.02 -15.35 4.18
N THR A 290 46.79 -14.76 5.09
CA THR A 290 48.26 -14.83 5.13
C THR A 290 48.58 -15.76 6.30
N ASP A 291 49.21 -16.89 5.98
CA ASP A 291 50.12 -17.73 6.78
C ASP A 291 49.79 -18.07 8.24
N GLU A 292 49.57 -19.36 8.52
CA GLU A 292 50.55 -20.23 9.24
C GLU A 292 50.26 -21.73 8.99
#